data_AF-C5H9H0-F1
#
_entry.id   AF-C5H9H0-F1
#
_cell.length_a   1.000
_cell.length_b   1.000
_cell.length_c   1.000
_cell.angle_alpha   90.00
_cell.angle_beta   90.00
_cell.angle_gamma   90.00
#
_symmetry.space_group_name_H-M   'P 1'
#
loop_
_entity.id
_entity.type
_entity.pdbx_description
1 polymer ?
#
loop_
_entity_poly.entity_id
_entity_poly.type
_entity_poly.pdbx_seq_one_letter_code
_entity_poly.pdbx_strand_id
1 'polypeptide(L)'
;EGHGTGTKIGDPIEARAIYNALGQGHTKRNPPYFGSVKTNIGHLENASGIISVIKASLMLEKGFILPNVNFEKANPSIPLDEWNMKVPMSLRSWPAQKKYISVSNFGFGGSNAHCILMKPELQLSQVVQEKSDSQHKLFVLSGHGEKSAQERAKQLGIYAEQHPEVFQKRLVTNLAYTLCERRSHLPWRIAITSTCCNDIVEALNTMDAKPARVSSGAPKIAFVFSGHGAQW
;
A
#
# COMPACT_ATOMS: atom_id res chain seq x y z
N GLU A 1 -12.46 13.66 0.32
CA GLU A 1 -11.60 13.93 1.48
C GLU A 1 -11.42 15.43 1.59
N GLY A 2 -12.12 16.04 2.54
CA GLY A 2 -12.07 17.49 2.76
C GLY A 2 -10.85 17.93 3.55
N HIS A 3 -10.61 19.23 3.55
CA HIS A 3 -9.75 19.87 4.53
C HIS A 3 -10.37 19.71 5.93
N GLY A 4 -11.66 19.99 6.09
CA GLY A 4 -12.52 19.59 7.21
C GLY A 4 -11.85 19.69 8.57
N THR A 5 -11.60 20.91 9.03
CA THR A 5 -10.92 21.20 10.30
C THR A 5 -11.86 21.22 11.50
N GLY A 6 -13.17 21.06 11.29
CA GLY A 6 -14.14 21.07 12.39
C GLY A 6 -14.49 22.49 12.83
N THR A 7 -14.24 23.50 11.98
CA THR A 7 -14.47 24.90 12.35
C THR A 7 -15.89 25.33 11.99
N LYS A 8 -16.53 26.09 12.90
CA LYS A 8 -17.92 26.54 12.71
C LYS A 8 -18.13 27.37 11.44
N ILE A 9 -17.10 28.07 10.99
CA ILE A 9 -17.12 28.94 9.79
C ILE A 9 -16.52 28.22 8.57
N GLY A 10 -15.39 27.53 8.73
CA GLY A 10 -14.68 26.91 7.61
C GLY A 10 -15.43 25.72 7.02
N ASP A 11 -16.02 24.85 7.85
CA ASP A 11 -16.71 23.66 7.35
C ASP A 11 -17.92 24.03 6.46
N PRO A 12 -18.78 25.02 6.80
CA PRO A 12 -19.81 25.48 5.87
C PRO A 12 -19.28 26.07 4.56
N ILE A 13 -18.18 26.82 4.61
CA ILE A 13 -17.57 27.40 3.40
C ILE A 13 -17.05 26.29 2.48
N GLU A 14 -16.34 25.31 3.04
CA GLU A 14 -15.84 24.17 2.28
C GLU A 14 -16.98 23.32 1.70
N ALA A 15 -17.97 22.98 2.51
CA ALA A 15 -19.11 22.18 2.06
C ALA A 15 -19.89 22.87 0.94
N ARG A 16 -20.08 24.20 1.03
CA ARG A 16 -20.69 25.01 -0.03
C ARG A 16 -19.86 24.98 -1.31
N ALA A 17 -18.53 25.13 -1.20
CA ALA A 17 -17.64 25.09 -2.36
C ALA A 17 -17.72 23.72 -3.07
N ILE A 18 -17.78 22.63 -2.30
CA ILE A 18 -17.95 21.27 -2.83
C ILE A 18 -19.32 21.13 -3.51
N TYR A 19 -20.40 21.60 -2.89
CA TYR A 19 -21.73 21.58 -3.50
C TYR A 19 -21.76 22.36 -4.83
N ASN A 20 -21.18 23.55 -4.86
CA ASN A 20 -21.17 24.37 -6.07
C ASN A 20 -20.36 23.73 -7.21
N ALA A 21 -19.23 23.09 -6.89
CA ALA A 21 -18.35 22.48 -7.89
C ALA A 21 -18.78 21.08 -8.33
N LEU A 22 -19.29 20.27 -7.40
CA LEU A 22 -19.52 18.83 -7.57
C LEU A 22 -20.96 18.42 -7.25
N GLY A 23 -21.88 19.33 -6.93
CA GLY A 23 -23.26 18.99 -6.57
C GLY A 23 -24.15 18.60 -7.76
N GLN A 24 -23.82 19.08 -8.96
CA GLN A 24 -24.64 18.81 -10.15
C GLN A 24 -24.63 17.31 -10.51
N GLY A 25 -25.80 16.76 -10.83
CA GLY A 25 -25.95 15.35 -11.22
C GLY A 25 -25.99 14.36 -10.06
N HIS A 26 -25.86 14.82 -8.82
CA HIS A 26 -26.04 13.99 -7.63
C HIS A 26 -27.50 13.96 -7.17
N THR A 27 -27.89 12.82 -6.60
CA THR A 27 -29.25 12.58 -6.07
C THR A 27 -29.17 11.95 -4.69
N LYS A 28 -30.28 11.92 -3.93
CA LYS A 28 -30.34 11.22 -2.63
C LYS A 28 -29.91 9.74 -2.70
N ARG A 29 -30.07 9.09 -3.87
CA ARG A 29 -29.66 7.70 -4.13
C ARG A 29 -28.19 7.57 -4.53
N ASN A 30 -27.58 8.62 -5.07
CA ASN A 30 -26.17 8.67 -5.46
C ASN A 30 -25.50 9.97 -4.96
N PRO A 31 -25.45 10.18 -3.63
CA PRO A 31 -24.89 11.40 -3.06
C PRO A 31 -23.37 11.40 -3.17
N PRO A 32 -22.71 12.57 -3.26
CA PRO A 32 -21.29 12.65 -2.98
C PRO A 32 -21.09 12.45 -1.48
N TYR A 33 -20.09 11.65 -1.13
CA TYR A 33 -19.69 11.46 0.25
C TYR A 33 -18.57 12.41 0.62
N PHE A 34 -18.73 13.12 1.72
CA PHE A 34 -17.76 14.07 2.24
C PHE A 34 -17.37 13.71 3.68
N GLY A 35 -16.08 13.85 4.00
CA GLY A 35 -15.51 13.58 5.32
C GLY A 35 -14.03 13.97 5.35
N SER A 36 -13.42 13.87 6.53
CA SER A 36 -12.04 14.30 6.80
C SER A 36 -11.31 13.29 7.69
N VAL A 37 -10.06 12.97 7.40
CA VAL A 37 -9.18 12.13 8.22
C VAL A 37 -8.90 12.78 9.58
N LYS A 38 -9.06 14.10 9.68
CA LYS A 38 -8.79 14.85 10.91
C LYS A 38 -9.70 14.45 12.06
N THR A 39 -10.87 13.88 11.77
CA THR A 39 -11.72 13.31 12.83
C THR A 39 -11.06 12.12 13.52
N ASN A 40 -10.18 11.38 12.83
CA ASN A 40 -9.52 10.19 13.37
C ASN A 40 -8.20 10.49 14.07
N ILE A 41 -7.39 11.40 13.50
CA ILE A 41 -6.01 11.62 13.97
C ILE A 41 -5.66 13.10 14.20
N GLY A 42 -6.65 13.99 14.17
CA GLY A 42 -6.45 15.42 14.35
C GLY A 42 -5.85 16.12 13.12
N HIS A 43 -5.57 17.41 13.30
CA HIS A 43 -4.95 18.24 12.27
C HIS A 43 -3.42 18.18 12.40
N LEU A 44 -2.76 17.43 11.51
CA LEU A 44 -1.30 17.26 11.51
C LEU A 44 -0.58 18.38 10.75
N GLU A 45 -1.15 19.59 10.77
CA GLU A 45 -0.59 20.81 10.13
C GLU A 45 -0.02 20.53 8.73
N ASN A 46 1.30 20.66 8.58
CA ASN A 46 2.05 20.48 7.34
C ASN A 46 1.90 19.08 6.72
N ALA A 47 1.64 18.05 7.53
CA ALA A 47 1.44 16.68 7.06
C ALA A 47 -0.03 16.38 6.67
N SER A 48 -0.97 17.30 6.89
CA SER A 48 -2.40 17.03 6.70
C SER A 48 -2.75 16.66 5.26
N GLY A 49 -2.10 17.30 4.28
CA GLY A 49 -2.32 17.01 2.86
C GLY A 49 -1.93 15.58 2.50
N ILE A 50 -0.73 15.14 2.88
CA ILE A 50 -0.24 13.79 2.53
C ILE A 50 -1.05 12.69 3.21
N ILE A 51 -1.48 12.90 4.45
CA ILE A 51 -2.35 11.94 5.16
C ILE A 51 -3.70 11.80 4.47
N SER A 52 -4.26 12.91 3.99
CA SER A 52 -5.52 12.91 3.24
C SER A 52 -5.37 12.11 1.94
N VAL A 53 -4.24 12.24 1.24
CA VAL A 53 -3.88 11.43 0.06
C VAL A 53 -3.71 9.95 0.40
N ILE A 54 -3.06 9.61 1.51
CA ILE A 54 -2.89 8.20 1.96
C ILE A 54 -4.26 7.57 2.24
N LYS A 55 -5.13 8.23 3.02
CA LYS A 55 -6.49 7.75 3.29
C LYS A 55 -7.26 7.53 2.00
N ALA A 56 -7.25 8.52 1.10
CA ALA A 56 -7.95 8.45 -0.17
C ALA A 56 -7.42 7.32 -1.07
N SER A 57 -6.10 7.11 -1.11
CA SER A 57 -5.49 6.01 -1.87
C SER A 57 -5.89 4.64 -1.31
N LEU A 58 -5.88 4.47 0.02
CA LEU A 58 -6.32 3.24 0.66
C LEU A 58 -7.81 2.96 0.44
N MET A 59 -8.66 4.00 0.47
CA MET A 59 -10.09 3.89 0.16
C MET A 59 -10.33 3.39 -1.27
N LEU A 60 -9.61 3.92 -2.26
CA LEU A 60 -9.65 3.46 -3.66
C LEU A 60 -9.10 2.04 -3.83
N GLU A 61 -7.95 1.75 -3.21
CA GLU A 61 -7.29 0.44 -3.29
C GLU A 61 -8.20 -0.65 -2.72
N LYS A 62 -8.66 -0.47 -1.48
CA LYS A 62 -9.49 -1.44 -0.76
C LYS A 62 -10.94 -1.43 -1.20
N GLY A 63 -11.40 -0.38 -1.88
CA GLY A 63 -12.76 -0.29 -2.40
C GLY A 63 -13.79 -0.02 -1.31
N PHE A 64 -13.48 0.86 -0.35
CA PHE A 64 -14.41 1.26 0.70
C PHE A 64 -14.38 2.76 0.96
N ILE A 65 -15.54 3.31 1.34
CA ILE A 65 -15.69 4.64 1.94
C ILE A 65 -15.72 4.47 3.45
N LEU A 66 -14.72 5.06 4.13
CA LEU A 66 -14.59 5.01 5.58
C LEU A 66 -15.56 5.98 6.27
N PRO A 67 -16.04 5.64 7.49
CA PRO A 67 -16.86 6.54 8.30
C PRO A 67 -16.06 7.78 8.76
N ASN A 68 -16.77 8.89 8.89
CA ASN A 68 -16.30 10.11 9.53
C ASN A 68 -16.66 10.02 11.02
N VAL A 69 -15.66 9.82 11.88
CA VAL A 69 -15.90 9.55 13.31
C VAL A 69 -16.41 10.81 14.03
N ASN A 70 -17.14 10.61 15.13
CA ASN A 70 -17.74 11.67 15.95
C ASN A 70 -18.75 12.58 15.21
N PHE A 71 -19.28 12.13 14.06
CA PHE A 71 -20.35 12.83 13.37
C PHE A 71 -21.72 12.35 13.86
N GLU A 72 -22.42 13.21 14.61
CA GLU A 72 -23.78 12.93 15.09
C GLU A 72 -24.84 13.74 14.34
N LYS A 73 -24.60 15.05 14.20
CA LYS A 73 -25.53 15.99 13.57
C LYS A 73 -24.74 16.98 12.72
N ALA A 74 -25.27 17.27 11.54
CA ALA A 74 -24.72 18.29 10.67
C ALA A 74 -24.82 19.68 11.31
N ASN A 75 -23.81 20.52 11.06
CA ASN A 75 -23.92 21.95 11.32
C ASN A 75 -25.13 22.52 10.54
N PRO A 76 -26.07 23.24 11.18
CA PRO A 76 -27.25 23.79 10.50
C PRO A 76 -26.95 24.68 9.29
N SER A 77 -25.75 25.24 9.21
CA SER A 77 -25.29 26.03 8.06
C SER A 77 -24.90 25.18 6.84
N ILE A 78 -24.99 23.85 6.97
CA ILE A 78 -24.69 22.86 5.94
C ILE A 78 -25.97 22.04 5.67
N PRO A 79 -26.87 22.49 4.80
CA PRO A 79 -28.12 21.79 4.48
C PRO A 79 -27.85 20.57 3.58
N LEU A 80 -27.25 19.53 4.17
CA LEU A 80 -26.84 18.29 3.50
C LEU A 80 -27.98 17.64 2.70
N ASP A 81 -29.20 17.64 3.27
CA ASP A 81 -30.37 17.03 2.64
C ASP A 81 -30.85 17.79 1.39
N GLU A 82 -30.72 19.12 1.39
CA GLU A 82 -31.05 19.97 0.23
C GLU A 82 -29.97 19.83 -0.85
N TRP A 83 -28.70 19.70 -0.45
CA TRP A 83 -27.57 19.56 -1.35
C TRP A 83 -27.34 18.13 -1.85
N ASN A 84 -28.18 17.18 -1.43
CA ASN A 84 -27.99 15.76 -1.71
C ASN A 84 -26.60 15.24 -1.31
N MET A 85 -25.96 15.83 -0.30
CA MET A 85 -24.64 15.45 0.21
C MET A 85 -24.77 14.54 1.44
N LYS A 86 -23.81 13.63 1.67
CA LYS A 86 -23.81 12.80 2.88
C LYS A 86 -22.45 12.71 3.54
N VAL A 87 -22.45 12.68 4.87
CA VAL A 87 -21.30 12.29 5.68
C VAL A 87 -21.41 10.79 5.98
N PRO A 88 -20.38 9.97 5.68
CA PRO A 88 -20.44 8.54 5.93
C PRO A 88 -20.36 8.25 7.44
N MET A 89 -21.34 7.56 8.01
CA MET A 89 -21.35 7.15 9.44
C MET A 89 -20.98 5.69 9.66
N SER A 90 -20.90 4.89 8.59
CA SER A 90 -20.52 3.49 8.61
C SER A 90 -19.65 3.16 7.40
N LEU A 91 -18.92 2.04 7.47
CA LEU A 91 -18.15 1.51 6.35
C LEU A 91 -19.09 1.22 5.18
N ARG A 92 -18.75 1.69 3.98
CA ARG A 92 -19.54 1.48 2.75
C ARG A 92 -18.66 0.96 1.64
N SER A 93 -19.16 0.04 0.84
CA SER A 93 -18.48 -0.37 -0.39
C SER A 93 -18.34 0.82 -1.34
N TRP A 94 -17.21 0.88 -2.04
CA TRP A 94 -16.97 1.89 -3.06
C TRP A 94 -17.97 1.73 -4.22
N PRO A 95 -18.65 2.79 -4.67
CA PRO A 95 -19.63 2.67 -5.75
C PRO A 95 -18.97 2.23 -7.07
N ALA A 96 -19.46 1.15 -7.69
CA ALA A 96 -18.84 0.53 -8.86
C ALA A 96 -18.59 1.48 -10.04
N GLN A 97 -19.48 2.46 -10.24
CA GLN A 97 -19.41 3.43 -11.35
C GLN A 97 -18.57 4.68 -11.02
N LYS A 98 -18.04 4.79 -9.79
CA LYS A 98 -17.25 5.95 -9.37
C LYS A 98 -15.78 5.55 -9.37
N LYS A 99 -14.95 6.31 -10.09
CA LYS A 99 -13.50 6.04 -10.20
C LYS A 99 -12.63 7.01 -9.41
N TYR A 100 -13.21 8.14 -9.01
CA TYR A 100 -12.46 9.30 -8.53
C TYR A 100 -12.76 9.64 -7.08
N ILE A 101 -11.74 10.15 -6.39
CA ILE A 101 -11.86 10.80 -5.10
C ILE A 101 -11.12 12.14 -5.14
N SER A 102 -11.77 13.18 -4.65
CA SER A 102 -11.16 14.50 -4.48
C SER A 102 -10.55 14.63 -3.08
N VAL A 103 -9.37 15.25 -3.03
CA VAL A 103 -8.64 15.60 -1.80
C VAL A 103 -8.41 17.11 -1.77
N SER A 104 -8.88 17.79 -0.73
CA SER A 104 -8.70 19.22 -0.53
C SER A 104 -7.84 19.50 0.71
N ASN A 105 -6.96 20.50 0.62
CA ASN A 105 -6.21 21.00 1.77
C ASN A 105 -5.99 22.52 1.65
N PHE A 106 -6.40 23.28 2.66
CA PHE A 106 -6.38 24.75 2.65
C PHE A 106 -5.42 25.25 3.72
N GLY A 107 -4.40 25.99 3.30
CA GLY A 107 -3.41 26.56 4.21
C GLY A 107 -3.92 27.84 4.87
N PHE A 108 -3.61 28.03 6.15
CA PHE A 108 -3.99 29.24 6.88
C PHE A 108 -3.47 30.53 6.22
N GLY A 109 -2.31 30.48 5.55
CA GLY A 109 -1.76 31.59 4.77
C GLY A 109 -2.49 31.89 3.45
N GLY A 110 -3.63 31.24 3.17
CA GLY A 110 -4.47 31.48 1.99
C GLY A 110 -4.13 30.65 0.76
N SER A 111 -3.04 29.86 0.79
CA SER A 111 -2.69 28.93 -0.28
C SER A 111 -3.53 27.67 -0.22
N ASN A 112 -4.25 27.37 -1.31
CA ASN A 112 -5.17 26.24 -1.40
C ASN A 112 -4.65 25.18 -2.38
N ALA A 113 -4.80 23.91 -2.02
CA ALA A 113 -4.45 22.79 -2.87
C ALA A 113 -5.63 21.81 -3.00
N HIS A 114 -5.80 21.28 -4.21
CA HIS A 114 -6.79 20.25 -4.52
C HIS A 114 -6.20 19.25 -5.50
N CYS A 115 -6.42 17.96 -5.28
CA CYS A 115 -6.09 16.93 -6.24
C CYS A 115 -7.21 15.90 -6.37
N ILE A 116 -7.23 15.23 -7.53
CA ILE A 116 -8.18 14.17 -7.85
C ILE A 116 -7.37 12.90 -8.05
N LEU A 117 -7.69 11.86 -7.29
CA LEU A 117 -7.07 10.55 -7.41
C LEU A 117 -8.02 9.60 -8.11
N MET A 118 -7.48 8.69 -8.91
CA MET A 118 -8.23 7.56 -9.47
C MET A 118 -7.52 6.25 -9.16
N LYS A 119 -8.30 5.19 -9.03
CA LYS A 119 -7.74 3.83 -8.98
C LYS A 119 -7.16 3.48 -10.36
N PRO A 120 -5.92 2.98 -10.46
CA PRO A 120 -5.38 2.52 -11.74
C PRO A 120 -6.15 1.28 -12.23
N GLU A 121 -6.36 1.18 -13.55
CA GLU A 121 -6.88 -0.02 -14.17
C GLU A 121 -5.77 -1.09 -14.21
N LEU A 122 -5.72 -1.94 -13.18
CA LEU A 122 -4.78 -3.06 -13.15
C LEU A 122 -5.30 -4.17 -14.07
N GLN A 123 -4.75 -4.27 -15.27
CA GLN A 123 -5.02 -5.38 -16.21
C GLN A 123 -4.31 -6.67 -15.75
N LEU A 124 -4.77 -7.25 -14.63
CA LEU A 124 -4.23 -8.51 -14.10
C LEU A 124 -4.57 -9.72 -14.99
N SER A 125 -5.56 -9.59 -15.88
CA SER A 125 -6.01 -10.64 -16.80
C SER A 125 -5.02 -10.95 -17.92
N GLN A 126 -4.04 -10.09 -18.19
CA GLN A 126 -3.02 -10.31 -19.22
C GLN A 126 -1.79 -11.04 -18.72
N VAL A 127 -1.70 -11.36 -17.42
CA VAL A 127 -0.53 -12.09 -16.94
C VAL A 127 -0.69 -13.57 -17.25
N VAL A 128 0.01 -13.97 -18.31
CA VAL A 128 0.16 -15.34 -18.79
C VAL A 128 0.30 -16.31 -17.62
N GLN A 129 -0.45 -17.42 -17.65
CA GLN A 129 -0.20 -18.54 -16.77
C GLN A 129 1.20 -19.09 -17.10
N GLU A 130 2.20 -18.68 -16.32
CA GLU A 130 3.52 -19.29 -16.39
C GLU A 130 3.37 -20.78 -16.08
N LYS A 131 3.98 -21.62 -16.93
CA LYS A 131 4.08 -23.05 -16.66
C LYS A 131 4.72 -23.23 -15.29
N SER A 132 4.24 -24.21 -14.52
CA SER A 132 4.83 -24.60 -13.24
C SER A 132 6.32 -24.91 -13.44
N ASP A 133 7.18 -23.96 -13.11
CA ASP A 133 8.62 -24.11 -13.16
C ASP A 133 9.12 -24.69 -11.84
N SER A 134 9.70 -25.89 -11.89
CA SER A 134 10.29 -26.57 -10.73
C SER A 134 11.74 -26.18 -10.48
N GLN A 135 12.26 -25.15 -11.16
CA GLN A 135 13.62 -24.66 -10.92
C GLN A 135 13.74 -23.97 -9.56
N HIS A 136 14.87 -24.21 -8.90
CA HIS A 136 15.24 -23.44 -7.70
C HIS A 136 15.36 -21.96 -8.05
N LYS A 137 14.76 -21.13 -7.20
CA LYS A 137 14.87 -19.66 -7.23
C LYS A 137 15.71 -19.19 -6.05
N LEU A 138 16.46 -18.11 -6.26
CA LEU A 138 17.26 -17.46 -5.23
C LEU A 138 16.44 -16.37 -4.55
N PHE A 139 16.42 -16.40 -3.22
CA PHE A 139 15.81 -15.39 -2.37
C PHE A 139 16.92 -14.72 -1.55
N VAL A 140 17.05 -13.40 -1.69
CA VAL A 140 18.08 -12.63 -0.99
C VAL A 140 17.42 -11.61 -0.07
N LEU A 141 17.75 -11.69 1.22
CA LEU A 141 17.41 -10.68 2.19
C LEU A 141 18.67 -9.97 2.63
N SER A 142 18.55 -8.68 2.93
CA SER A 142 19.71 -7.93 3.40
C SER A 142 19.36 -6.87 4.45
N GLY A 143 20.35 -6.55 5.27
CA GLY A 143 20.31 -5.54 6.31
C GLY A 143 21.64 -4.80 6.42
N HIS A 144 21.62 -3.60 6.98
CA HIS A 144 22.87 -2.84 7.20
C HIS A 144 23.68 -3.43 8.36
N GLY A 145 23.01 -4.02 9.35
CA GLY A 145 23.61 -4.80 10.43
C GLY A 145 23.02 -6.20 10.51
N GLU A 146 23.71 -7.11 11.21
CA GLU A 146 23.30 -8.51 11.38
C GLU A 146 21.87 -8.62 11.93
N LYS A 147 21.57 -7.94 13.04
CA LYS A 147 20.24 -7.91 13.66
C LYS A 147 19.15 -7.41 12.71
N SER A 148 19.46 -6.41 11.88
CA SER A 148 18.49 -5.90 10.90
C SER A 148 18.20 -6.90 9.79
N ALA A 149 19.19 -7.70 9.37
CA ALA A 149 18.98 -8.77 8.40
C ALA A 149 18.14 -9.92 9.01
N GLN A 150 18.40 -10.27 10.27
CA GLN A 150 17.60 -11.25 11.03
C GLN A 150 16.14 -10.79 11.17
N GLU A 151 15.90 -9.52 11.51
CA GLU A 151 14.55 -8.98 11.62
C GLU A 151 13.82 -8.96 10.27
N ARG A 152 14.54 -8.68 9.17
CA ARG A 152 13.96 -8.79 7.81
C ARG A 152 13.55 -10.23 7.46
N ALA A 153 14.36 -11.21 7.82
CA ALA A 153 14.04 -12.63 7.69
C ALA A 153 12.77 -12.99 8.47
N LYS A 154 12.72 -12.59 9.74
CA LYS A 154 11.55 -12.81 10.59
C LYS A 154 10.28 -12.16 10.03
N GLN A 155 10.36 -10.92 9.56
CA GLN A 155 9.22 -10.21 8.96
C GLN A 155 8.72 -10.90 7.69
N LEU A 156 9.61 -11.47 6.87
CA LEU A 156 9.20 -12.24 5.69
C LEU A 156 8.50 -13.54 6.09
N GLY A 157 8.99 -14.24 7.13
CA GLY A 157 8.31 -15.42 7.68
C GLY A 157 6.89 -15.12 8.14
N ILE A 158 6.73 -14.07 8.97
CA ILE A 158 5.42 -13.60 9.44
C ILE A 158 4.51 -13.21 8.25
N TYR A 159 5.06 -12.52 7.26
CA TYR A 159 4.30 -12.13 6.06
C TYR A 159 3.80 -13.36 5.28
N ALA A 160 4.64 -14.37 5.10
CA ALA A 160 4.25 -15.60 4.41
C ALA A 160 3.16 -16.38 5.16
N GLU A 161 3.22 -16.41 6.50
CA GLU A 161 2.20 -17.03 7.34
C GLU A 161 0.86 -16.29 7.29
N GLN A 162 0.88 -14.95 7.29
CA GLN A 162 -0.33 -14.11 7.26
C GLN A 162 -1.02 -14.03 5.90
N HIS A 163 -0.31 -14.38 4.83
CA HIS A 163 -0.80 -14.27 3.46
C HIS A 163 -0.67 -15.62 2.73
N PRO A 164 -1.56 -16.60 2.97
CA PRO A 164 -1.46 -17.91 2.32
C PRO A 164 -1.59 -17.86 0.79
N GLU A 165 -2.13 -16.79 0.24
CA GLU A 165 -2.07 -16.49 -1.20
C GLU A 165 -0.63 -16.42 -1.75
N VAL A 166 0.37 -16.21 -0.89
CA VAL A 166 1.80 -16.28 -1.21
C VAL A 166 2.26 -17.69 -1.55
N PHE A 167 1.51 -18.72 -1.17
CA PHE A 167 1.76 -20.11 -1.56
C PHE A 167 1.25 -20.45 -2.96
N GLN A 168 0.65 -19.51 -3.68
CA GLN A 168 0.38 -19.71 -5.11
C GLN A 168 1.72 -19.81 -5.85
N LYS A 169 1.90 -20.88 -6.64
CA LYS A 169 3.15 -21.18 -7.38
C LYS A 169 3.73 -19.97 -8.14
N ARG A 170 2.87 -19.11 -8.67
CA ARG A 170 3.26 -17.89 -9.40
C ARG A 170 3.91 -16.82 -8.50
N LEU A 171 3.55 -16.74 -7.22
CA LEU A 171 4.08 -15.71 -6.34
C LEU A 171 5.52 -16.00 -5.88
N VAL A 172 5.95 -17.26 -5.91
CA VAL A 172 7.34 -17.67 -5.62
C VAL A 172 8.33 -16.94 -6.53
N THR A 173 8.09 -16.95 -7.85
CA THR A 173 8.92 -16.25 -8.85
C THR A 173 8.91 -14.74 -8.64
N ASN A 174 7.72 -14.15 -8.42
CA ASN A 174 7.60 -12.71 -8.17
C ASN A 174 8.29 -12.28 -6.88
N LEU A 175 8.26 -13.12 -5.85
CA LEU A 175 8.94 -12.87 -4.59
C LEU A 175 10.46 -12.91 -4.78
N ALA A 176 10.99 -13.94 -5.45
CA ALA A 176 12.40 -14.03 -5.79
C ALA A 176 12.87 -12.81 -6.59
N TYR A 177 12.14 -12.46 -7.66
CA TYR A 177 12.42 -11.27 -8.46
C TYR A 177 12.37 -9.99 -7.62
N THR A 178 11.37 -9.83 -6.77
CA THR A 178 11.24 -8.62 -5.94
C THR A 178 12.39 -8.49 -4.95
N LEU A 179 12.79 -9.60 -4.31
CA LEU A 179 13.88 -9.60 -3.34
C LEU A 179 15.25 -9.41 -3.99
N CYS A 180 15.46 -9.96 -5.19
CA CYS A 180 16.74 -9.87 -5.90
C CYS A 180 16.89 -8.58 -6.73
N GLU A 181 15.84 -8.12 -7.41
CA GLU A 181 15.94 -7.01 -8.38
C GLU A 181 15.29 -5.71 -7.89
N ARG A 182 14.38 -5.78 -6.90
CA ARG A 182 13.57 -4.63 -6.46
C ARG A 182 13.86 -4.23 -5.01
N ARG A 183 15.00 -4.66 -4.47
CA ARG A 183 15.50 -4.30 -3.14
C ARG A 183 16.98 -3.94 -3.20
N SER A 184 17.40 -3.05 -2.31
CA SER A 184 18.81 -2.77 -2.10
C SER A 184 19.53 -3.98 -1.50
N HIS A 185 20.78 -4.21 -1.92
CA HIS A 185 21.62 -5.31 -1.43
C HIS A 185 22.66 -4.80 -0.42
N LEU A 186 22.29 -4.83 0.87
CA LEU A 186 23.08 -4.32 1.98
C LEU A 186 24.18 -5.31 2.43
N PRO A 187 25.14 -4.89 3.30
CA PRO A 187 26.31 -5.69 3.64
C PRO A 187 26.04 -6.99 4.40
N TRP A 188 24.96 -7.12 5.17
CA TRP A 188 24.60 -8.39 5.80
C TRP A 188 23.51 -9.06 5.00
N ARG A 189 23.77 -10.27 4.50
CA ARG A 189 22.89 -10.96 3.56
C ARG A 189 22.54 -12.37 4.02
N ILE A 190 21.32 -12.77 3.70
CA ILE A 190 20.82 -14.14 3.82
C ILE A 190 20.42 -14.56 2.41
N ALA A 191 20.88 -15.72 1.97
CA ALA A 191 20.58 -16.27 0.65
C ALA A 191 19.99 -17.67 0.82
N ILE A 192 18.82 -17.91 0.26
CA ILE A 192 18.10 -19.19 0.32
C ILE A 192 17.74 -19.58 -1.12
N THR A 193 17.94 -20.84 -1.47
CA THR A 193 17.52 -21.39 -2.76
C THR A 193 16.38 -22.37 -2.55
N SER A 194 15.23 -22.13 -3.17
CA SER A 194 14.03 -22.97 -2.98
C SER A 194 13.19 -23.04 -4.25
N THR A 195 12.39 -24.10 -4.38
CA THR A 195 11.35 -24.25 -5.42
C THR A 195 9.97 -23.80 -4.94
N CYS A 196 9.76 -23.65 -3.62
CA CYS A 196 8.47 -23.25 -3.05
C CYS A 196 8.59 -22.37 -1.80
N CYS A 197 7.51 -21.65 -1.45
CA CYS A 197 7.50 -20.75 -0.29
C CYS A 197 7.61 -21.48 1.06
N ASN A 198 7.16 -22.74 1.18
CA ASN A 198 7.24 -23.50 2.43
C ASN A 198 8.69 -23.71 2.86
N ASP A 199 9.56 -24.15 1.94
CA ASP A 199 10.98 -24.36 2.25
C ASP A 199 11.68 -23.04 2.62
N ILE A 200 11.19 -21.90 2.12
CA ILE A 200 11.71 -20.58 2.52
C ILE A 200 11.36 -20.29 3.97
N VAL A 201 10.09 -20.47 4.36
CA VAL A 201 9.65 -20.23 5.75
C VAL A 201 10.38 -21.17 6.70
N GLU A 202 10.53 -22.45 6.33
CA GLU A 202 11.30 -23.42 7.10
C GLU A 202 12.78 -23.01 7.21
N ALA A 203 13.42 -22.63 6.11
CA ALA A 203 14.82 -22.15 6.12
C ALA A 203 15.00 -20.87 6.96
N LEU A 204 14.01 -19.97 6.98
CA LEU A 204 14.05 -18.74 7.79
C LEU A 204 13.81 -19.00 9.28
N ASN A 205 13.03 -20.04 9.62
CA ASN A 205 12.73 -20.44 10.99
C ASN A 205 13.82 -21.34 11.59
N THR A 206 14.52 -22.08 10.75
CA THR A 206 15.70 -22.87 11.13
C THR A 206 16.93 -21.96 11.22
N MET A 207 17.88 -22.30 12.11
CA MET A 207 19.11 -21.52 12.27
C MET A 207 20.08 -21.64 11.08
N ASP A 208 19.68 -22.21 9.95
CA ASP A 208 20.53 -22.42 8.78
C ASP A 208 20.66 -21.13 7.93
N ALA A 209 19.67 -20.25 7.96
CA ALA A 209 19.69 -18.97 7.25
C ALA A 209 20.31 -17.82 8.07
N LYS A 210 21.55 -17.99 8.56
CA LYS A 210 22.24 -16.92 9.31
C LYS A 210 22.74 -15.82 8.38
N PRO A 211 22.52 -14.54 8.71
CA PRO A 211 23.09 -13.45 7.94
C PRO A 211 24.62 -13.49 7.99
N ALA A 212 25.23 -13.44 6.81
CA ALA A 212 26.66 -13.31 6.66
C ALA A 212 27.00 -11.91 6.15
N ARG A 213 28.09 -11.34 6.66
CA ARG A 213 28.60 -10.07 6.15
C ARG A 213 29.38 -10.31 4.86
N VAL A 214 29.03 -9.58 3.81
CA VAL A 214 29.75 -9.56 2.54
C VAL A 214 31.16 -9.01 2.76
N SER A 215 32.16 -9.65 2.16
CA SER A 215 33.54 -9.18 2.17
C SER A 215 33.68 -7.81 1.50
N SER A 216 34.62 -6.98 1.98
CA SER A 216 34.85 -5.61 1.51
C SER A 216 35.49 -5.49 0.11
N GLY A 217 35.37 -6.51 -0.73
CA GLY A 217 35.88 -6.52 -2.10
C GLY A 217 35.14 -7.55 -2.96
N ALA A 218 35.18 -7.34 -4.28
CA ALA A 218 34.66 -8.31 -5.23
C ALA A 218 35.40 -9.65 -5.08
N PRO A 219 34.69 -10.80 -5.10
CA PRO A 219 35.35 -12.10 -5.02
C PRO A 219 36.26 -12.27 -6.24
N LYS A 220 37.45 -12.85 -6.00
CA LYS A 220 38.31 -13.31 -7.10
C LYS A 220 37.75 -14.64 -7.60
N ILE A 221 37.36 -14.67 -8.86
CA ILE A 221 36.73 -15.85 -9.48
C ILE A 221 37.76 -16.54 -10.38
N ALA A 222 37.93 -17.85 -10.19
CA ALA A 222 38.70 -18.70 -11.09
C ALA A 222 37.81 -19.85 -11.57
N PHE A 223 37.81 -20.11 -12.88
CA PHE A 223 37.12 -21.26 -13.46
C PHE A 223 38.10 -22.40 -13.65
N VAL A 224 37.79 -23.57 -13.10
CA VAL A 224 38.58 -24.79 -13.22
C VAL A 224 37.85 -25.73 -14.17
N PHE A 225 38.51 -26.07 -15.28
CA PHE A 225 37.96 -26.98 -16.29
C PHE A 225 38.40 -28.40 -15.98
N SER A 226 37.45 -29.30 -15.80
CA SER A 226 37.73 -30.72 -15.53
C SER A 226 38.39 -31.38 -16.75
N GLY A 227 39.29 -32.33 -16.46
CA GLY A 227 39.86 -33.22 -17.47
C GLY A 227 38.92 -34.36 -17.85
N HIS A 228 39.46 -35.36 -18.54
CA HIS A 228 38.75 -36.58 -18.88
C HIS A 228 38.38 -37.39 -17.61
N GLY A 229 37.15 -37.93 -17.52
CA GLY A 229 36.69 -38.75 -16.39
C GLY A 229 35.66 -38.12 -15.45
N ALA A 230 35.21 -36.89 -15.71
CA ALA A 230 34.17 -36.21 -14.93
C ALA A 230 32.74 -36.41 -15.48
N GLN A 231 32.59 -37.16 -16.57
CA GLN A 231 31.27 -37.55 -17.09
C GLN A 231 30.59 -38.57 -16.17
N TRP A 232 29.27 -38.46 -16.03
CA TRP A 232 28.41 -39.37 -15.27
C TRP A 232 27.32 -39.95 -16.18
#